data_AF-A0A973RY76-F1
#
_entry.id   AF-A0A973RY76-F1
#
_cell.length_a   1.000
_cell.length_b   1.000
_cell.length_c   1.000
_cell.angle_alpha   90.00
_cell.angle_beta   90.00
_cell.angle_gamma   90.00
#
_symmetry.space_group_name_H-M   'P 1'
#
loop_
_entity.id
_entity.type
_entity.pdbx_description
1 polymer ?
#
loop_
_entity_poly.entity_id
_entity_poly.type
_entity_poly.pdbx_seq_one_letter_code
_entity_poly.pdbx_strand_id
1 'polypeptide(L)' 'MMASSEKDPRHHTQKMKQRLQETVTHLREDIRKVDEPQLAAMFETSAEVLSGLVKAFDDYEKKNEAAWRKSA' A
#
# COMPACT_ATOMS: atom_id res chain seq x y z
N MET A 1 -12.11 -3.33 -26.43
CA MET A 1 -11.66 -2.06 -25.80
C MET A 1 -10.90 -2.41 -24.53
N MET A 2 -9.55 -2.38 -24.55
CA MET A 2 -8.72 -2.70 -23.38
C MET A 2 -7.77 -1.55 -22.96
N ALA A 3 -7.77 -0.44 -23.71
CA ALA A 3 -6.74 0.60 -23.59
C ALA A 3 -6.97 1.65 -22.47
N SER A 4 -8.04 1.55 -21.68
CA SER A 4 -8.35 2.56 -20.65
C SER A 4 -7.75 2.25 -19.27
N SER A 5 -7.58 0.98 -18.89
CA SER A 5 -7.13 0.60 -17.55
C SER A 5 -5.61 0.75 -17.34
N GLU A 6 -4.80 0.58 -18.39
CA GLU A 6 -3.33 0.74 -18.29
C GLU A 6 -2.88 2.20 -18.12
N LYS A 7 -3.74 3.16 -18.45
CA LYS A 7 -3.44 4.58 -18.31
C LYS A 7 -4.13 5.22 -17.11
N ASP A 8 -5.05 4.52 -16.46
CA ASP A 8 -5.74 5.02 -15.27
C ASP A 8 -4.77 5.05 -14.07
N PRO A 9 -4.42 6.24 -13.56
CA PRO A 9 -3.57 6.34 -12.38
C PRO A 9 -4.13 5.58 -11.18
N ARG A 10 -5.46 5.48 -11.03
CA ARG A 10 -6.11 4.77 -9.92
C ARG A 10 -5.85 3.27 -9.97
N HIS A 11 -5.82 2.70 -11.18
CA HIS A 11 -5.50 1.28 -11.34
C HIS A 11 -4.08 0.97 -10.86
N HIS A 12 -3.12 1.84 -11.19
CA HIS A 12 -1.74 1.71 -10.74
C HIS A 12 -1.60 1.89 -9.23
N THR A 13 -2.28 2.89 -8.65
CA THR A 13 -2.22 3.09 -7.20
C THR A 13 -2.83 1.94 -6.43
N GLN A 14 -3.97 1.41 -6.87
CA GLN A 14 -4.61 0.27 -6.21
C GLN A 14 -3.73 -0.98 -6.25
N LYS A 15 -3.14 -1.29 -7.41
CA LYS A 15 -2.24 -2.43 -7.58
C LYS A 15 -0.99 -2.33 -6.71
N MET A 16 -0.41 -1.14 -6.61
CA MET A 16 0.75 -0.93 -5.74
C MET A 16 0.37 -0.95 -4.26
N LYS A 17 -0.74 -0.32 -3.87
CA LYS A 17 -1.27 -0.36 -2.49
C LYS A 17 -1.46 -1.79 -2.01
N GLN A 18 -2.04 -2.65 -2.86
CA GLN A 18 -2.21 -4.06 -2.57
C GLN A 18 -0.87 -4.77 -2.29
N ARG A 19 0.13 -4.60 -3.16
CA ARG A 19 1.46 -5.23 -3.00
C ARG A 19 2.16 -4.79 -1.71
N LEU A 20 2.05 -3.51 -1.37
CA LEU A 20 2.59 -2.97 -0.13
C LEU A 20 1.88 -3.60 1.08
N GLN A 21 0.55 -3.72 1.05
CA GLN A 21 -0.23 -4.34 2.10
C GLN A 21 0.09 -5.83 2.28
N GLU A 22 0.27 -6.57 1.19
CA GLU A 22 0.72 -7.97 1.21
C GLU A 22 2.11 -8.08 1.87
N THR A 23 3.03 -7.18 1.52
CA THR A 23 4.39 -7.15 2.10
C THR A 23 4.35 -6.83 3.60
N VAL A 24 3.55 -5.85 4.03
CA VAL A 24 3.32 -5.56 5.46
C VAL A 24 2.84 -6.79 6.22
N THR A 25 1.91 -7.53 5.61
CA THR A 25 1.35 -8.75 6.21
C THR A 25 2.42 -9.82 6.37
N HIS A 26 3.21 -10.07 5.32
CA HIS A 26 4.30 -11.06 5.36
C HIS A 26 5.36 -10.71 6.41
N LEU A 27 5.80 -9.45 6.48
CA LEU A 27 6.77 -9.01 7.49
C LEU A 27 6.29 -9.31 8.91
N ARG A 28 5.02 -9.00 9.21
CA ARG A 28 4.43 -9.23 10.54
C ARG A 28 4.16 -10.69 10.85
N GLU A 29 3.90 -11.51 9.85
CA GLU A 29 3.79 -12.96 10.02
C GLU A 29 5.13 -13.58 10.35
N ASP A 30 6.21 -13.13 9.71
CA ASP A 30 7.56 -13.68 9.94
C ASP A 30 8.13 -13.29 11.29
N ILE A 31 7.77 -12.13 11.85
CA ILE A 31 8.07 -11.77 13.26
C ILE A 31 7.62 -12.87 14.23
N ARG A 32 6.50 -13.56 13.95
CA ARG A 32 5.98 -14.64 14.81
C ARG A 32 6.71 -15.97 14.65
N LYS A 33 7.58 -16.10 13.65
CA LYS A 33 8.27 -17.34 13.28
C LYS A 33 9.76 -17.32 13.66
N VAL A 34 10.30 -16.17 14.07
CA VAL A 34 11.73 -15.97 14.32
C VAL A 34 12.00 -15.59 15.78
N ASP A 35 13.02 -16.20 16.37
CA ASP A 35 13.49 -15.90 17.74
C ASP A 35 14.71 -14.96 17.75
N GLU A 36 14.88 -14.15 16.70
CA GLU A 36 15.96 -13.16 16.57
C GLU A 36 15.38 -11.75 16.80
N PRO A 37 15.67 -11.09 17.94
CA PRO A 37 15.04 -9.82 18.31
C PRO A 37 15.34 -8.65 17.37
N GLN A 38 16.54 -8.60 16.78
CA GLN A 38 16.96 -7.51 15.91
C GLN A 38 16.23 -7.55 14.55
N LEU A 39 16.02 -8.74 14.00
CA LEU A 39 15.26 -9.06 12.79
C LEU A 39 13.79 -8.73 13.01
N ALA A 40 13.23 -9.13 14.14
CA ALA A 40 11.86 -8.79 14.51
C ALA A 40 11.66 -7.26 14.55
N ALA A 41 12.59 -6.53 15.18
CA ALA A 41 12.55 -5.07 15.21
C ALA A 41 12.70 -4.44 13.82
N MET A 42 13.60 -4.97 12.98
CA MET A 42 13.78 -4.51 11.60
C MET A 42 12.52 -4.74 10.76
N PHE A 43 11.86 -5.89 10.93
CA PHE A 43 10.64 -6.24 10.20
C PHE A 43 9.46 -5.37 10.63
N GLU A 44 9.28 -5.11 11.92
CA GLU A 44 8.20 -4.22 12.39
C GLU A 44 8.43 -2.78 11.88
N THR A 45 9.66 -2.26 12.00
CA THR A 45 10.01 -0.92 11.47
C THR A 45 9.71 -0.82 9.97
N SER A 46 10.06 -1.86 9.21
CA SER A 46 9.79 -1.92 7.77
C SER A 46 8.28 -1.95 7.51
N ALA A 47 7.52 -2.75 8.26
CA ALA A 47 6.06 -2.84 8.14
C ALA A 47 5.37 -1.48 8.44
N GLU A 48 5.87 -0.72 9.41
CA GLU A 48 5.36 0.62 9.73
C GLU A 48 5.60 1.62 8.60
N VAL A 49 6.81 1.66 8.04
CA VAL A 49 7.13 2.54 6.89
C VAL A 49 6.24 2.20 5.69
N LEU A 50 6.10 0.92 5.36
CA LEU A 50 5.25 0.49 4.26
C LEU A 50 3.77 0.80 4.52
N SER A 51 3.30 0.71 5.78
CA SER A 51 1.94 1.11 6.16
C SER A 51 1.72 2.61 5.98
N GLY A 52 2.74 3.45 6.25
CA GLY A 52 2.71 4.87 5.94
C GLY A 52 2.58 5.15 4.44
N LEU A 53 3.26 4.36 3.60
CA LEU A 53 3.09 4.43 2.13
C LEU A 53 1.68 4.00 1.70
N VAL A 54 1.14 2.90 2.24
CA VAL A 54 -0.24 2.46 1.97
C VAL A 54 -1.24 3.60 2.25
N LYS A 55 -1.07 4.31 3.37
CA LYS A 55 -1.89 5.47 3.71
C LYS A 55 -1.78 6.60 2.68
N ALA A 56 -0.56 6.92 2.23
CA ALA A 56 -0.35 7.97 1.22
C ALA A 56 -1.05 7.64 -0.12
N PHE A 57 -1.08 6.36 -0.51
CA PHE A 57 -1.82 5.91 -1.70
C PHE A 57 -3.34 6.05 -1.50
N ASP A 58 -3.85 5.68 -0.33
CA ASP A 58 -5.27 5.82 0.01
C ASP A 58 -5.72 7.29 0.03
N ASP A 59 -4.88 8.18 0.57
CA ASP A 59 -5.12 9.62 0.60
C ASP A 59 -5.12 10.22 -0.82
N TYR A 60 -4.24 9.76 -1.72
CA TYR A 60 -4.26 10.15 -3.13
C TYR A 60 -5.56 9.71 -3.82
N GLU A 61 -6.00 8.48 -3.62
CA GLU A 61 -7.23 7.94 -4.20
C GLU A 61 -8.46 8.75 -3.76
N LYS A 62 -8.57 9.05 -2.45
CA LYS A 62 -9.65 9.88 -1.88
C LYS A 62 -9.66 11.31 -2.42
N LYS A 63 -8.49 11.94 -2.57
CA LYS A 63 -8.38 13.29 -3.15
C LYS A 63 -8.79 13.29 -4.63
N ASN A 64 -8.45 12.25 -5.39
CA ASN A 64 -8.88 12.13 -6.78
C ASN A 64 -10.39 11.88 -6.92
N GLU A 65 -11.01 11.12 -6.00
CA GLU A 65 -12.48 10.99 -5.97
C GLU A 65 -13.17 12.33 -5.72
N ALA A 66 -12.67 13.12 -4.77
CA ALA A 66 -13.21 14.44 -4.49
C ALA A 66 -13.04 15.41 -5.68
N ALA A 67 -11.92 15.34 -6.40
CA ALA A 67 -11.70 16.11 -7.61
C ALA A 67 -12.69 15.73 -8.73
N TRP A 68 -13.00 14.44 -8.88
CA TRP A 68 -13.98 13.96 -9.86
C TRP A 68 -15.43 14.34 -9.49
N ARG A 69 -15.77 14.39 -8.19
CA ARG A 69 -17.08 14.87 -7.71
C ARG A 69 -17.34 16.35 -7.94
N LYS A 70 -16.32 17.18 -8.16
CA LYS A 70 -16.47 18.62 -8.45
C LYS A 70 -16.77 18.91 -9.93
N SER A 71 -16.81 17.88 -10.77
CA SER A 71 -17.01 18.00 -12.22
C SER A 71 -18.39 17.51 -12.70
N ALA A 72 -19.33 17.28 -11.77
CA ALA A 72 -20.71 16.88 -12.03
C ALA A 72 -21.67 17.89 -11.40
#